data_AF-A0A3M1PSD0-F1
#
_entry.id   AF-A0A3M1PSD0-F1
#
_cell.length_a   1.000
_cell.length_b   1.000
_cell.length_c   1.000
_cell.angle_alpha   90.00
_cell.angle_beta   90.00
_cell.angle_gamma   90.00
#
_symmetry.space_group_name_H-M   'P 1'
#
loop_
_entity.id
_entity.type
_entity.pdbx_description
1 polymer ?
#
loop_
_entity_poly.entity_id
_entity_poly.type
_entity_poly.pdbx_seq_one_letter_code
_entity_poly.pdbx_strand_id
1 'polypeptide(L)'
;MSLDRFIKSGSLGTRVNQNDKFGQLKVTIAKFYRVTGGTTQNRGVIPDIRFPSVYEMDFGESTELHALPWDEISPALFKPMDQVSPYIAKLRIKSQKRTAHDPEFQYLLEDIQHYKDSKSLTLNERKRKAERERLEAKRLRRINERRQRKGLKPLPKGAKIPSDEEAPDAFLRETERILADYISLSNPNGGTELAKTEKGRQATPEAKSQTAKVKEN
;
A
#
# COMPACT_ATOMS: atom_id res chain seq x y z
N MET A 1 -44.57 -24.36 3.56
CA MET A 1 -44.70 -23.60 4.83
C MET A 1 -43.88 -22.33 4.68
N SER A 2 -44.49 -21.15 4.71
CA SER A 2 -43.85 -19.87 4.34
C SER A 2 -42.90 -19.33 5.42
N LEU A 3 -41.80 -18.70 4.98
CA LEU A 3 -40.79 -18.03 5.82
C LEU A 3 -41.33 -16.84 6.64
N ASP A 4 -42.54 -16.36 6.32
CA ASP A 4 -43.16 -15.21 6.98
C ASP A 4 -43.54 -15.44 8.45
N ARG A 5 -43.52 -16.69 8.93
CA ARG A 5 -43.89 -16.97 10.31
C ARG A 5 -42.77 -16.69 11.33
N PHE A 6 -41.53 -16.43 10.88
CA PHE A 6 -40.38 -16.30 11.78
C PHE A 6 -40.18 -14.88 12.35
N ILE A 7 -40.77 -13.85 11.75
CA ILE A 7 -40.55 -12.44 12.16
C ILE A 7 -41.67 -11.89 13.08
N LYS A 8 -42.77 -12.62 13.28
CA LYS A 8 -43.96 -12.14 14.02
C LYS A 8 -44.19 -12.75 15.41
N SER A 9 -43.13 -13.12 16.14
CA SER A 9 -43.25 -13.53 17.55
C SER A 9 -42.30 -12.77 18.47
N GLY A 10 -42.31 -11.44 18.38
CA GLY A 10 -41.80 -10.58 19.44
C GLY A 10 -42.87 -10.36 20.51
N SER A 11 -43.02 -11.32 21.43
CA SER A 11 -43.60 -11.16 22.79
C SER A 11 -44.14 -12.51 23.30
N LEU A 12 -43.28 -13.28 23.97
CA LEU A 12 -43.53 -13.90 25.29
C LEU A 12 -42.35 -14.82 25.61
N GLY A 13 -41.85 -14.72 26.85
CA GLY A 13 -40.60 -15.32 27.30
C GLY A 13 -40.51 -16.83 27.04
N THR A 14 -39.58 -17.20 26.18
CA THR A 14 -38.91 -18.50 26.27
C THR A 14 -37.47 -18.21 26.66
N ARG A 15 -37.09 -18.57 27.89
CA ARG A 15 -35.70 -18.50 28.35
C ARG A 15 -34.93 -19.51 27.50
N VAL A 16 -34.25 -19.05 26.46
CA VAL A 16 -33.20 -19.84 25.79
C VAL A 16 -32.13 -20.06 26.85
N ASN A 17 -31.87 -21.33 27.20
CA ASN A 17 -30.82 -21.69 28.13
C ASN A 17 -29.48 -21.12 27.60
N GLN A 18 -28.82 -20.28 28.39
CA GLN A 18 -27.52 -19.68 28.04
C GLN A 18 -26.36 -20.71 27.97
N ASN A 19 -26.64 -21.99 28.21
CA ASN A 19 -25.68 -23.10 28.17
C ASN A 19 -25.68 -23.88 26.85
N ASP A 20 -26.53 -23.53 25.88
CA ASP A 20 -26.50 -24.19 24.58
C ASP A 20 -25.42 -23.54 23.69
N LYS A 21 -24.32 -24.28 23.47
CA LYS A 21 -23.26 -23.88 22.52
C LYS A 21 -23.76 -24.05 21.08
N PHE A 22 -24.53 -23.08 20.59
CA PHE A 22 -24.93 -23.05 19.18
C PHE A 22 -23.76 -22.64 18.28
N GLY A 23 -23.75 -23.18 17.05
CA GLY A 23 -22.85 -22.74 15.98
C GLY A 23 -23.26 -21.38 15.39
N GLN A 24 -22.37 -20.77 14.61
CA GLN A 24 -22.63 -19.50 13.93
C GLN A 24 -22.61 -19.71 12.41
N LEU A 25 -23.50 -19.01 11.70
CA LEU A 25 -23.56 -19.00 10.24
C LEU A 25 -23.22 -17.60 9.73
N LYS A 26 -22.33 -17.52 8.74
CA LYS A 26 -22.01 -16.28 8.02
C LYS A 26 -22.49 -16.40 6.58
N VAL A 27 -23.45 -15.57 6.19
CA VAL A 27 -24.04 -15.52 4.85
C VAL A 27 -23.93 -14.13 4.25
N THR A 28 -23.73 -14.06 2.93
CA THR A 28 -23.75 -12.81 2.18
C THR A 28 -25.19 -12.41 1.89
N ILE A 29 -25.61 -11.23 2.38
CA ILE A 29 -27.00 -10.74 2.26
C ILE A 29 -27.14 -9.49 1.40
N ALA A 30 -26.02 -8.87 1.00
CA ALA A 30 -26.03 -7.61 0.27
C ALA A 30 -24.80 -7.50 -0.65
N LYS A 31 -24.96 -6.68 -1.69
CA LYS A 31 -23.87 -6.21 -2.57
C LYS A 31 -23.65 -4.72 -2.37
N PHE A 32 -22.41 -4.28 -2.54
CA PHE A 32 -22.06 -2.87 -2.54
C PHE A 32 -21.88 -2.33 -3.96
N TYR A 33 -22.35 -1.10 -4.18
CA TYR A 33 -22.25 -0.38 -5.45
C TYR A 33 -21.64 1.00 -5.22
N ARG A 34 -20.84 1.47 -6.18
CA ARG A 34 -20.29 2.82 -6.18
C ARG A 34 -21.40 3.83 -6.45
N VAL A 35 -21.15 5.11 -6.15
CA VAL A 35 -22.09 6.21 -6.48
C VAL A 35 -22.41 6.29 -7.98
N THR A 36 -21.49 5.81 -8.82
CA THR A 36 -21.64 5.71 -10.27
C THR A 36 -22.43 4.48 -10.73
N GLY A 37 -22.95 3.64 -9.82
CA GLY A 37 -23.77 2.47 -10.14
C GLY A 37 -23.02 1.13 -10.22
N GLY A 38 -21.75 1.12 -10.63
CA GLY A 38 -20.97 -0.13 -10.76
C GLY A 38 -20.50 -0.74 -9.44
N THR A 39 -20.50 -2.07 -9.32
CA THR A 39 -19.88 -2.77 -8.17
C THR A 39 -18.35 -2.84 -8.27
N THR A 40 -17.67 -3.08 -7.14
CA THR A 40 -16.24 -3.43 -7.08
C THR A 40 -15.99 -4.93 -7.15
N GLN A 41 -17.04 -5.75 -7.08
CA GLN A 41 -16.97 -7.21 -7.17
C GLN A 41 -16.12 -7.64 -8.37
N ASN A 42 -15.16 -8.55 -8.16
CA ASN A 42 -14.25 -9.11 -9.17
C ASN A 42 -13.35 -8.12 -9.92
N ARG A 43 -13.55 -6.80 -9.80
CA ARG A 43 -12.78 -5.76 -10.53
C ARG A 43 -11.97 -4.85 -9.63
N GLY A 44 -12.32 -4.76 -8.35
CA GLY A 44 -11.71 -3.87 -7.38
C GLY A 44 -11.80 -2.40 -7.79
N VAL A 45 -10.85 -1.61 -7.28
CA VAL A 45 -10.65 -0.21 -7.70
C VAL A 45 -9.37 -0.14 -8.52
N ILE A 46 -9.51 0.30 -9.76
CA ILE A 46 -8.39 0.50 -10.68
C ILE A 46 -7.75 1.87 -10.38
N PRO A 47 -6.45 1.93 -10.04
CA PRO A 47 -5.78 3.20 -9.83
C PRO A 47 -5.48 3.90 -11.17
N ASP A 48 -5.54 5.23 -11.17
CA ASP A 48 -5.27 6.06 -12.35
C ASP A 48 -3.81 5.99 -12.82
N ILE A 49 -2.89 5.77 -11.88
CA ILE A 49 -1.47 5.55 -12.11
C ILE A 49 -1.13 4.18 -11.51
N ARG A 50 -0.80 3.23 -12.38
CA ARG A 50 -0.48 1.84 -11.99
C ARG A 50 1.02 1.67 -11.81
N PHE A 51 1.41 0.99 -10.74
CA PHE A 51 2.78 0.50 -10.57
C PHE A 51 2.91 -0.96 -11.02
N PRO A 52 4.12 -1.41 -11.39
CA PRO A 52 4.39 -2.82 -11.62
C PRO A 52 4.10 -3.65 -10.35
N SER A 53 3.46 -4.80 -10.51
CA SER A 53 3.11 -5.71 -9.41
C SER A 53 3.32 -7.16 -9.84
N VAL A 54 3.67 -8.03 -8.88
CA VAL A 54 3.65 -9.49 -9.06
C VAL A 54 2.24 -10.07 -9.02
N TYR A 55 1.34 -9.37 -8.32
CA TYR A 55 -0.06 -9.72 -8.20
C TYR A 55 -0.80 -9.12 -9.39
N GLU A 56 -0.90 -9.89 -10.47
CA GLU A 56 -1.85 -9.63 -11.56
C GLU A 56 -3.26 -10.10 -11.14
N MET A 57 -4.25 -10.08 -12.05
CA MET A 57 -5.67 -10.45 -11.78
C MET A 57 -5.88 -11.87 -11.22
N ASP A 58 -4.81 -12.66 -11.08
CA ASP A 58 -4.77 -13.99 -10.45
C ASP A 58 -4.82 -13.95 -8.91
N PHE A 59 -4.96 -12.76 -8.33
CA PHE A 59 -5.16 -12.58 -6.89
C PHE A 59 -6.35 -11.65 -6.65
N GLY A 60 -7.28 -12.11 -5.81
CA GLY A 60 -8.43 -11.34 -5.37
C GLY A 60 -9.72 -12.14 -5.43
N GLU A 61 -10.84 -11.46 -5.26
CA GLU A 61 -12.16 -12.09 -5.29
C GLU A 61 -12.47 -12.77 -6.63
N SER A 62 -11.89 -12.27 -7.73
CA SER A 62 -12.07 -12.83 -9.08
C SER A 62 -11.58 -14.27 -9.23
N THR A 63 -10.71 -14.77 -8.35
CA THR A 63 -10.19 -16.13 -8.41
C THR A 63 -10.99 -17.14 -7.58
N GLU A 64 -11.97 -16.68 -6.81
CA GLU A 64 -12.82 -17.55 -6.00
C GLU A 64 -13.85 -18.28 -6.87
N LEU A 65 -14.01 -19.59 -6.65
CA LEU A 65 -14.82 -20.49 -7.49
C LEU A 65 -16.29 -20.04 -7.64
N HIS A 66 -16.83 -19.43 -6.60
CA HIS A 66 -18.23 -18.98 -6.53
C HIS A 66 -18.34 -17.49 -6.23
N ALA A 67 -17.36 -16.70 -6.70
CA ALA A 67 -17.45 -15.24 -6.63
C ALA A 67 -18.71 -14.76 -7.36
N LEU A 68 -19.45 -13.85 -6.74
CA LEU A 68 -20.61 -13.24 -7.40
C LEU A 68 -20.13 -12.47 -8.64
N PRO A 69 -20.90 -12.44 -9.74
CA PRO A 69 -20.51 -11.70 -10.93
C PRO A 69 -20.57 -10.19 -10.67
N TRP A 70 -19.79 -9.46 -11.45
CA TRP A 70 -19.87 -8.01 -11.52
C TRP A 70 -21.23 -7.59 -12.12
N ASP A 71 -21.87 -6.61 -11.50
CA ASP A 71 -23.11 -5.99 -11.93
C ASP A 71 -23.14 -4.47 -11.69
N GLU A 72 -24.16 -3.83 -12.24
CA GLU A 72 -24.36 -2.38 -12.18
C GLU A 72 -25.83 -2.08 -11.91
N ILE A 73 -26.05 -1.01 -11.15
CA ILE A 73 -27.38 -0.44 -10.87
C ILE A 73 -27.43 1.01 -11.33
N SER A 74 -28.63 1.61 -11.32
CA SER A 74 -28.78 3.03 -11.60
C SER A 74 -27.89 3.87 -10.68
N PRO A 75 -27.13 4.84 -11.22
CA PRO A 75 -26.31 5.74 -10.42
C PRO A 75 -27.14 6.53 -9.40
N ALA A 76 -26.51 6.86 -8.28
CA ALA A 76 -27.11 7.80 -7.33
C ALA A 76 -27.06 9.23 -7.88
N LEU A 77 -27.90 10.13 -7.37
CA LEU A 77 -27.77 11.56 -7.65
C LEU A 77 -26.58 12.11 -6.86
N PHE A 78 -25.53 12.55 -7.54
CA PHE A 78 -24.35 13.18 -6.93
C PHE A 78 -23.80 14.30 -7.81
N LYS A 79 -23.08 15.25 -7.20
CA LYS A 79 -22.34 16.28 -7.92
C LYS A 79 -20.85 15.87 -7.96
N PRO A 80 -20.28 15.59 -9.15
CA PRO A 80 -18.86 15.27 -9.26
C PRO A 80 -18.00 16.45 -8.78
N MET A 81 -16.97 16.14 -8.00
CA MET A 81 -15.91 17.07 -7.64
C MET A 81 -14.63 16.57 -8.28
N ASP A 82 -14.33 17.07 -9.47
CA ASP A 82 -13.13 16.70 -10.20
C ASP A 82 -12.06 17.79 -10.08
N GLN A 83 -11.05 17.50 -9.27
CA GLN A 83 -9.87 18.35 -9.09
C GLN A 83 -8.60 17.72 -9.67
N VAL A 84 -8.66 16.48 -10.14
CA VAL A 84 -7.47 15.66 -10.40
C VAL A 84 -7.37 15.24 -11.87
N SER A 85 -8.48 14.92 -12.55
CA SER A 85 -8.46 14.40 -13.92
C SER A 85 -7.67 15.26 -14.92
N PRO A 86 -7.72 16.61 -14.87
CA PRO A 86 -6.93 17.44 -15.78
C PRO A 86 -5.41 17.21 -15.68
N TYR A 87 -4.92 16.67 -14.57
CA TYR A 87 -3.50 16.48 -14.29
C TYR A 87 -3.04 15.04 -14.48
N ILE A 88 -3.93 14.05 -14.48
CA ILE A 88 -3.59 12.61 -14.50
C ILE A 88 -2.65 12.25 -15.66
N ALA A 89 -2.90 12.75 -16.88
CA ALA A 89 -2.04 12.46 -18.03
C ALA A 89 -0.60 12.96 -17.81
N LYS A 90 -0.44 14.17 -17.28
CA LYS A 90 0.89 14.76 -16.98
C LYS A 90 1.58 14.01 -15.83
N LEU A 91 0.84 13.69 -14.78
CA LEU A 91 1.35 12.93 -13.63
C LEU A 91 1.85 11.54 -14.06
N ARG A 92 1.09 10.86 -14.92
CA ARG A 92 1.48 9.55 -15.46
C ARG A 92 2.78 9.62 -16.26
N ILE A 93 2.91 10.59 -17.16
CA ILE A 93 4.14 10.77 -17.97
C ILE A 93 5.35 11.06 -17.06
N LYS A 94 5.19 11.96 -16.08
CA LYS A 94 6.26 12.28 -15.14
C LYS A 94 6.68 11.06 -14.31
N SER A 95 5.71 10.31 -13.81
CA SER A 95 5.97 9.09 -13.03
C SER A 95 6.68 8.03 -13.87
N GLN A 96 6.20 7.74 -15.08
CA GLN A 96 6.83 6.80 -16.01
C GLN A 96 8.28 7.18 -16.32
N LYS A 97 8.56 8.47 -16.53
CA LYS A 97 9.92 8.95 -16.79
C LYS A 97 10.86 8.70 -15.60
N ARG A 98 10.37 8.91 -14.37
CA ARG A 98 11.14 8.67 -13.15
C ARG A 98 11.39 7.19 -12.91
N THR A 99 10.33 6.38 -12.94
CA THR A 99 10.41 4.95 -12.65
C THR A 99 11.24 4.18 -13.69
N ALA A 100 11.26 4.65 -14.94
CA ALA A 100 12.13 4.10 -15.99
C ALA A 100 13.64 4.18 -15.66
N HIS A 101 14.05 5.11 -14.79
CA HIS A 101 15.46 5.31 -14.44
C HIS A 101 15.75 5.06 -12.95
N ASP A 102 14.72 4.74 -12.15
CA ASP A 102 14.87 4.51 -10.71
C ASP A 102 15.40 3.09 -10.44
N PRO A 103 16.58 2.93 -9.82
CA PRO A 103 17.16 1.61 -9.57
C PRO A 103 16.25 0.67 -8.78
N GLU A 104 15.43 1.19 -7.87
CA GLU A 104 14.53 0.35 -7.06
C GLU A 104 13.37 -0.21 -7.90
N PHE A 105 12.87 0.57 -8.86
CA PHE A 105 11.89 0.07 -9.84
C PHE A 105 12.51 -0.93 -10.81
N GLN A 106 13.78 -0.77 -11.20
CA GLN A 106 14.48 -1.75 -12.02
C GLN A 106 14.65 -3.09 -11.28
N TYR A 107 15.04 -3.05 -9.99
CA TYR A 107 15.10 -4.26 -9.16
C TYR A 107 13.75 -4.96 -9.04
N LEU A 108 12.67 -4.18 -8.87
CA LEU A 108 11.31 -4.69 -8.81
C LEU A 108 10.91 -5.38 -10.11
N LEU A 109 11.18 -4.76 -11.27
CA LEU A 109 10.87 -5.36 -12.57
C LEU A 109 11.63 -6.68 -12.79
N GLU A 110 12.91 -6.74 -12.41
CA GLU A 110 13.68 -8.00 -12.43
C GLU A 110 13.05 -9.08 -11.54
N ASP A 111 12.56 -8.70 -10.36
CA ASP A 111 11.96 -9.65 -9.41
C ASP A 111 10.59 -10.13 -9.89
N ILE A 112 9.79 -9.23 -10.49
CA ILE A 112 8.52 -9.57 -11.14
C ILE A 112 8.76 -10.57 -12.28
N GLN A 113 9.75 -10.30 -13.13
CA GLN A 113 10.07 -11.20 -14.24
C GLN A 113 10.52 -12.57 -13.71
N HIS A 114 11.40 -12.59 -12.72
CA HIS A 114 11.86 -13.83 -12.11
C HIS A 114 10.71 -14.64 -11.50
N TYR A 115 9.76 -13.98 -10.85
CA TYR A 115 8.56 -14.61 -10.30
C TYR A 115 7.68 -15.22 -11.40
N LYS A 116 7.44 -14.49 -12.50
CA LYS A 116 6.65 -14.97 -13.65
C LYS A 116 7.25 -16.21 -14.32
N ASP A 117 8.58 -16.26 -14.41
CA ASP A 117 9.31 -17.39 -15.01
C ASP A 117 9.37 -18.62 -14.08
N SER A 118 9.21 -18.42 -12.77
CA SER A 118 9.40 -19.46 -11.75
C SER A 118 8.08 -20.10 -11.32
N LYS A 119 7.54 -20.98 -12.18
CA LYS A 119 6.27 -21.70 -11.91
C LYS A 119 6.43 -23.05 -11.20
N SER A 120 7.65 -23.52 -11.00
CA SER A 120 7.93 -24.82 -10.39
C SER A 120 9.15 -24.77 -9.49
N LEU A 121 9.17 -25.65 -8.48
CA LEU A 121 10.26 -25.76 -7.53
C LEU A 121 11.01 -27.08 -7.75
N THR A 122 12.33 -27.00 -7.89
CA THR A 122 13.15 -28.22 -7.97
C THR A 122 13.36 -28.83 -6.58
N LEU A 123 13.24 -30.15 -6.47
CA LEU A 123 13.56 -30.88 -5.23
C LEU A 123 15.04 -31.32 -5.17
N ASN A 124 15.83 -31.02 -6.21
CA ASN A 124 17.24 -31.37 -6.22
C ASN A 124 18.03 -30.45 -5.28
N GLU A 125 18.64 -31.04 -4.24
CA GLU A 125 19.36 -30.29 -3.20
C GLU A 125 20.50 -29.43 -3.76
N ARG A 126 21.31 -29.94 -4.69
CA ARG A 126 22.44 -29.20 -5.27
C ARG A 126 21.95 -27.96 -6.02
N LYS A 127 20.89 -28.11 -6.84
CA LYS A 127 20.27 -26.98 -7.55
C LYS A 127 19.68 -25.94 -6.57
N ARG A 128 19.04 -26.39 -5.49
CA ARG A 128 18.49 -25.50 -4.46
C ARG A 128 19.56 -24.73 -3.69
N LYS A 129 20.70 -25.35 -3.37
CA LYS A 129 21.84 -24.67 -2.74
C LYS A 129 22.41 -23.58 -3.65
N ALA A 130 22.63 -23.89 -4.93
CA ALA A 130 23.13 -22.92 -5.91
C ALA A 130 22.16 -21.75 -6.14
N GLU A 131 20.86 -22.03 -6.20
CA GLU A 131 19.81 -20.99 -6.30
C GLU A 131 19.82 -20.04 -5.10
N ARG A 132 19.88 -20.60 -3.88
CA ARG A 132 19.97 -19.80 -2.65
C ARG A 132 21.22 -18.90 -2.64
N GLU A 133 22.38 -19.44 -3.00
CA GLU A 133 23.62 -18.66 -3.08
C GLU A 133 23.53 -17.53 -4.11
N ARG A 134 22.90 -17.79 -5.27
CA ARG A 134 22.65 -16.76 -6.29
C ARG A 134 21.73 -15.65 -5.77
N LEU A 135 20.65 -16.00 -5.05
CA LEU A 135 19.72 -15.03 -4.47
C LEU A 135 20.37 -14.20 -3.35
N GLU A 136 21.18 -14.82 -2.49
CA GLU A 136 21.96 -14.10 -1.47
C GLU A 136 22.98 -13.16 -2.09
N ALA A 137 23.71 -13.60 -3.13
CA ALA A 137 24.64 -12.75 -3.86
C ALA A 137 23.92 -11.58 -4.53
N LYS A 138 22.75 -11.81 -5.14
CA LYS A 138 21.89 -10.76 -5.72
C LYS A 138 21.46 -9.75 -4.67
N ARG A 139 20.99 -10.22 -3.51
CA ARG A 139 20.57 -9.37 -2.38
C ARG A 139 21.73 -8.50 -1.88
N LEU A 140 22.89 -9.11 -1.64
CA LEU A 140 24.09 -8.40 -1.18
C LEU A 140 24.56 -7.37 -2.20
N ARG A 141 24.54 -7.71 -3.49
CA ARG A 141 24.89 -6.79 -4.58
C ARG A 141 24.03 -5.53 -4.54
N ARG A 142 22.70 -5.68 -4.48
CA ARG A 142 21.75 -4.55 -4.42
C ARG A 142 21.94 -3.69 -3.17
N ILE A 143 22.22 -4.31 -2.01
CA ILE A 143 22.53 -3.57 -0.78
C ILE A 143 23.81 -2.76 -0.94
N ASN A 144 24.87 -3.34 -1.51
CA ASN A 144 26.12 -2.64 -1.73
C ASN A 144 25.97 -1.52 -2.78
N GLU A 145 25.18 -1.72 -3.83
CA GLU A 145 24.82 -0.66 -4.78
C GLU A 145 24.10 0.51 -4.07
N ARG A 146 23.14 0.23 -3.16
CA ARG A 146 22.48 1.25 -2.34
C ARG A 146 23.45 1.98 -1.41
N ARG A 147 24.36 1.24 -0.76
CA ARG A 147 25.38 1.80 0.14
C ARG A 147 26.34 2.71 -0.63
N GLN A 148 26.77 2.31 -1.82
CA GLN A 148 27.57 3.15 -2.71
C GLN A 148 26.84 4.44 -3.10
N ARG A 149 25.54 4.38 -3.44
CA ARG A 149 24.72 5.59 -3.70
C ARG A 149 24.63 6.52 -2.49
N LYS A 150 24.76 5.99 -1.26
CA LYS A 150 24.79 6.74 0.01
C LYS A 150 26.21 7.13 0.46
N GLY A 151 27.27 6.78 -0.29
CA GLY A 151 28.67 7.02 0.11
C GLY A 151 29.17 6.12 1.26
N LEU A 152 28.47 5.02 1.56
CA LEU A 152 28.83 4.07 2.60
C LEU A 152 29.71 2.93 2.06
N LYS A 153 30.58 2.38 2.91
CA LYS A 153 31.43 1.23 2.57
C LYS A 153 30.58 -0.03 2.29
N PRO A 154 30.97 -0.89 1.35
CA PRO A 154 30.25 -2.14 1.06
C PRO A 154 30.34 -3.12 2.24
N LEU A 155 29.30 -3.95 2.39
CA LEU A 155 29.24 -5.04 3.36
C LEU A 155 29.83 -6.33 2.78
N PRO A 156 30.55 -7.12 3.60
CA PRO A 156 31.00 -8.45 3.22
C PRO A 156 29.86 -9.48 3.24
N LYS A 157 30.07 -10.64 2.61
CA LYS A 157 29.12 -11.75 2.61
C LYS A 157 28.86 -12.21 4.05
N GLY A 158 27.58 -12.42 4.41
CA GLY A 158 27.17 -12.89 5.74
C GLY A 158 27.13 -11.80 6.83
N ALA A 159 27.44 -10.54 6.51
CA ALA A 159 27.23 -9.45 7.45
C ALA A 159 25.74 -9.26 7.76
N LYS A 160 25.43 -8.93 9.02
CA LYS A 160 24.09 -8.50 9.41
C LYS A 160 23.77 -7.16 8.75
N ILE A 161 22.63 -7.10 8.09
CA ILE A 161 22.13 -5.88 7.46
C ILE A 161 21.41 -5.07 8.54
N PRO A 162 21.80 -3.81 8.78
CA PRO A 162 21.05 -2.92 9.68
C PRO A 162 19.59 -2.76 9.21
N SER A 163 18.65 -2.70 10.14
CA SER A 163 17.21 -2.62 9.81
C SER A 163 16.84 -1.34 9.05
N ASP A 164 17.53 -0.24 9.33
CA ASP A 164 17.44 1.05 8.64
C ASP A 164 18.02 1.04 7.21
N GLU A 165 18.70 -0.04 6.83
CA GLU A 165 19.25 -0.25 5.49
C GLU A 165 18.49 -1.30 4.67
N GLU A 166 17.31 -1.70 5.14
CA GLU A 166 16.38 -2.49 4.34
C GLU A 166 15.97 -1.74 3.05
N ALA A 167 15.39 -2.50 2.11
CA ALA A 167 14.98 -1.93 0.84
C ALA A 167 13.97 -0.79 1.09
N PRO A 168 14.19 0.41 0.52
CA PRO A 168 13.24 1.50 0.68
C PRO A 168 11.90 1.13 0.01
N ASP A 169 10.81 1.68 0.52
CA ASP A 169 9.51 1.56 -0.12
C ASP A 169 9.47 2.44 -1.39
N ALA A 170 9.73 1.79 -2.53
CA ALA A 170 9.76 2.44 -3.83
C ALA A 170 8.38 2.99 -4.24
N PHE A 171 7.30 2.32 -3.84
CA PHE A 171 5.94 2.73 -4.18
C PHE A 171 5.53 3.96 -3.39
N LEU A 172 5.78 3.97 -2.08
CA LEU A 172 5.51 5.12 -1.24
C LEU A 172 6.28 6.35 -1.74
N ARG A 173 7.58 6.19 -2.01
CA ARG A 173 8.44 7.27 -2.49
C ARG A 173 7.99 7.84 -3.83
N GLU A 174 7.55 6.99 -4.77
CA GLU A 174 7.03 7.48 -6.04
C GLU A 174 5.65 8.13 -5.87
N THR A 175 4.82 7.62 -4.95
CA THR A 175 3.52 8.24 -4.61
C THR A 175 3.70 9.64 -4.03
N GLU A 176 4.69 9.84 -3.15
CA GLU A 176 5.06 11.17 -2.63
C GLU A 176 5.45 12.13 -3.75
N ARG A 177 6.23 11.67 -4.73
CA ARG A 177 6.63 12.46 -5.90
C ARG A 177 5.43 12.80 -6.80
N ILE A 178 4.51 11.86 -7.00
CA ILE A 178 3.26 12.09 -7.73
C ILE A 178 2.41 13.15 -7.02
N LEU A 179 2.30 13.08 -5.70
CA LEU A 179 1.59 14.07 -4.89
C LEU A 179 2.25 15.45 -4.99
N ALA A 180 3.58 15.52 -4.87
CA ALA A 180 4.32 16.77 -5.03
C ALA A 180 4.13 17.38 -6.42
N ASP A 181 4.13 16.56 -7.47
CA ASP A 181 3.81 17.00 -8.83
C ASP A 181 2.37 17.53 -8.95
N TYR A 182 1.41 16.85 -8.32
CA TYR A 182 0.01 17.28 -8.31
C TYR A 182 -0.17 18.62 -7.62
N ILE A 183 0.47 18.83 -6.47
CA ILE A 183 0.45 20.13 -5.76
C ILE A 183 1.08 21.21 -6.65
N SER A 184 2.22 20.91 -7.29
CA SER A 184 2.91 21.87 -8.16
C SER A 184 2.10 22.23 -9.41
N LEU A 185 1.33 21.29 -9.95
CA LEU A 185 0.49 21.50 -11.13
C LEU A 185 -0.84 22.19 -10.79
N SER A 186 -1.42 21.89 -9.63
CA SER A 186 -2.70 22.45 -9.19
C SER A 186 -2.57 23.85 -8.59
N ASN A 187 -1.41 24.17 -7.99
CA ASN A 187 -1.13 25.48 -7.36
C ASN A 187 0.15 26.13 -7.93
N PRO A 188 0.14 26.66 -9.18
CA PRO A 188 1.32 27.24 -9.81
C PRO A 188 1.91 28.46 -9.06
N ASN A 189 1.13 29.11 -8.18
CA ASN A 189 1.56 30.29 -7.40
C ASN A 189 1.86 30.00 -5.92
N GLY A 190 1.68 28.77 -5.43
CA GLY A 190 1.82 28.42 -4.00
C GLY A 190 3.26 28.24 -3.50
N GLY A 191 4.22 28.10 -4.41
CA GLY A 191 5.64 27.92 -4.06
C GLY A 191 6.32 29.14 -3.45
N THR A 192 5.74 30.34 -3.62
CA THR A 192 6.32 31.60 -3.11
C THR A 192 5.97 31.92 -1.65
N GLU A 193 4.98 31.24 -1.05
CA GLU A 193 4.60 31.50 0.35
C GLU A 193 5.32 30.59 1.35
N LEU A 194 5.62 29.34 1.00
CA LEU A 194 6.35 28.41 1.87
C LEU A 194 7.81 28.84 2.12
N ALA A 195 8.42 29.60 1.20
CA ALA A 195 9.77 30.15 1.36
C ALA A 195 9.82 31.41 2.25
N LYS A 196 8.67 32.04 2.56
CA LYS A 196 8.61 33.24 3.41
C LYS A 196 8.44 32.93 4.89
N THR A 197 7.91 31.75 5.22
CA THR A 197 7.69 31.34 6.62
C THR A 197 8.96 30.87 7.33
N GLU A 198 10.03 30.51 6.60
CA GLU A 198 11.30 30.08 7.21
C GLU A 198 12.26 31.23 7.54
N LYS A 199 12.06 32.44 6.99
CA LYS A 199 12.91 33.61 7.30
C LYS A 199 12.52 34.36 8.59
N GLY A 200 11.47 33.94 9.29
CA GLY A 200 10.94 34.63 10.48
C GLY A 200 11.22 33.98 11.84
N ARG A 201 11.84 32.79 11.91
CA ARG A 201 12.19 32.13 13.18
C ARG A 201 13.69 32.27 13.45
N GLN A 202 14.11 33.49 13.82
CA GLN A 202 15.39 33.68 14.52
C GLN A 202 15.21 33.36 16.01
N ALA A 203 16.26 32.76 16.56
CA ALA A 203 16.38 32.11 17.85
C ALA A 203 15.95 32.96 19.07
N THR A 204 15.32 32.29 20.04
CA THR A 204 15.21 32.74 21.44
C THR A 204 16.09 31.83 22.31
N PRO A 205 16.91 32.36 23.24
CA PRO A 205 17.93 31.56 23.94
C PRO A 205 17.36 30.74 25.09
N GLU A 206 18.07 29.65 25.38
CA GLU A 206 17.83 28.63 26.40
C GLU A 206 17.63 29.22 27.81
N ALA A 207 16.56 28.79 28.51
CA ALA A 207 16.34 29.06 29.91
C ALA A 207 17.02 28.00 30.79
N LYS A 208 17.93 28.47 31.65
CA LYS A 208 18.68 27.68 32.62
C LYS A 208 17.77 27.01 33.66
N SER A 209 18.02 25.73 33.90
CA SER A 209 17.47 24.91 34.99
C SER A 209 17.85 25.49 36.36
N GLN A 210 16.85 25.77 37.21
CA GLN A 210 17.01 26.04 38.63
C GLN A 210 16.53 24.83 39.43
N THR A 211 17.46 24.17 40.10
CA THR A 211 17.23 23.14 41.12
C THR A 211 16.84 23.80 42.44
N ALA A 212 15.59 23.60 42.86
CA ALA A 212 15.13 23.98 44.20
C ALA A 212 15.57 22.93 45.23
N LYS A 213 16.39 23.34 46.21
CA LYS A 213 16.66 22.59 47.44
C LYS A 213 15.46 22.70 48.37
N VAL A 214 14.87 21.56 48.72
CA VAL A 214 13.92 21.42 49.83
C VAL A 214 14.73 21.30 51.12
N LYS A 215 14.50 22.20 52.07
CA LYS A 215 14.89 22.04 53.48
C LYS A 215 13.63 21.72 54.27
N GLU A 216 13.62 20.56 54.88
CA GLU A 216 12.74 20.21 56.01
C GLU A 216 13.67 19.75 57.13
N ASN A 217 13.59 20.45 58.27
CA ASN A 217 14.19 20.24 59.59
C ASN A 217 15.70 19.93 59.69
#